data_AF-A0A7X6VPW3-F1
#
_entry.id   AF-A0A7X6VPW3-F1
#
_cell.length_a   1.000
_cell.length_b   1.000
_cell.length_c   1.000
_cell.angle_alpha   90.00
_cell.angle_beta   90.00
_cell.angle_gamma   90.00
#
_symmetry.space_group_name_H-M   'P 1'
#
loop_
_entity.id
_entity.type
_entity.pdbx_description
1 polymer ?
#
loop_
_entity_poly.entity_id
_entity_poly.type
_entity_poly.pdbx_seq_one_letter_code
_entity_poly.pdbx_strand_id
1 'polypeptide(L)'
;MITTADFKTGLTIEFEGNIYQIIEFMHVKPGKGGAFVRSKLKNLRSGATIDYTFTAGVKVEKAQIDKINVQFLYKDGSSYIFMDTDSYDQISLDVSQIEYEIKFLYEGLS
;
A
#
# COMPACT_ATOMS: atom_id res chain seq x y z
N MET A 1 5.42 -11.30 11.68
CA MET A 1 6.67 -10.89 11.00
C MET A 1 7.02 -11.89 9.92
N ILE A 2 7.52 -11.39 8.79
CA ILE A 2 8.05 -12.17 7.67
C ILE A 2 9.54 -11.89 7.52
N THR A 3 10.25 -12.69 6.74
CA THR A 3 11.67 -12.48 6.44
C THR A 3 11.87 -12.02 5.00
N THR A 4 13.08 -11.56 4.66
CA THR A 4 13.44 -11.27 3.27
C THR A 4 13.36 -12.47 2.33
N ALA A 5 13.31 -13.70 2.86
CA ALA A 5 13.08 -14.90 2.06
C ALA A 5 11.63 -15.05 1.59
N ASP A 6 10.69 -14.39 2.27
CA ASP A 6 9.27 -14.39 1.97
C ASP A 6 8.87 -13.27 0.99
N PHE A 7 9.83 -12.45 0.57
CA PHE A 7 9.58 -11.32 -0.34
C PHE A 7 9.02 -11.82 -1.67
N LYS A 8 7.97 -11.13 -2.12
CA LYS A 8 7.29 -11.36 -3.40
C LYS A 8 6.83 -10.01 -3.95
N THR A 9 6.81 -9.86 -5.27
CA THR A 9 6.18 -8.70 -5.90
C THR A 9 4.72 -8.61 -5.47
N GLY A 10 4.28 -7.42 -5.10
CA GLY A 10 2.95 -7.12 -4.59
C GLY A 10 2.79 -7.24 -3.07
N LEU A 11 3.75 -7.86 -2.36
CA LEU A 11 3.70 -8.01 -0.91
C LEU A 11 3.81 -6.66 -0.20
N THR A 12 3.00 -6.48 0.84
CA THR A 12 2.93 -5.25 1.64
C THR A 12 3.62 -5.43 2.98
N ILE A 13 4.52 -4.50 3.31
CA ILE A 13 5.34 -4.52 4.52
C ILE A 13 5.25 -3.18 5.24
N GLU A 14 5.38 -3.22 6.57
CA GLU A 14 5.63 -2.03 7.38
C GLU A 14 7.13 -1.87 7.58
N PHE A 15 7.63 -0.70 7.23
CA PHE A 15 9.05 -0.36 7.30
C PHE A 15 9.22 1.14 7.55
N GLU A 16 10.04 1.51 8.53
CA GLU A 16 10.29 2.90 8.94
C GLU A 16 9.00 3.72 9.16
N GLY A 17 8.01 3.13 9.84
CA GLY A 17 6.72 3.76 10.14
C GLY A 17 5.82 4.01 8.92
N ASN A 18 6.18 3.45 7.77
CA ASN A 18 5.45 3.58 6.52
C ASN A 18 5.00 2.22 6.00
N ILE A 19 3.99 2.24 5.13
CA ILE A 19 3.48 1.05 4.46
C ILE A 19 4.02 1.04 3.04
N TYR A 20 4.76 -0.01 2.70
CA TYR A 20 5.36 -0.20 1.40
C TYR A 20 4.81 -1.43 0.70
N GLN A 21 4.63 -1.35 -0.61
CA GLN A 21 4.47 -2.50 -1.48
C GLN A 21 5.79 -2.80 -2.19
N ILE A 22 6.21 -4.07 -2.17
CA ILE A 22 7.38 -4.54 -2.93
C ILE A 22 7.00 -4.57 -4.41
N ILE A 23 7.60 -3.71 -5.22
CA ILE A 23 7.43 -3.72 -6.68
C ILE A 23 8.33 -4.80 -7.29
N GLU A 24 9.57 -4.82 -6.84
CA GLU A 24 10.62 -5.68 -7.38
C GLU A 24 11.59 -6.04 -6.26
N PHE A 25 12.18 -7.24 -6.33
CA PHE A 25 13.24 -7.64 -5.42
C PHE A 25 14.22 -8.59 -6.10
N MET A 26 15.47 -8.55 -5.65
CA MET A 26 16.56 -9.39 -6.13
C MET A 26 17.39 -9.89 -4.96
N HIS A 27 17.36 -11.20 -4.71
CA HIS A 27 18.22 -11.84 -3.74
C HIS A 27 19.61 -12.07 -4.34
N VAL A 28 20.62 -11.45 -3.74
CA VAL A 28 22.01 -11.54 -4.18
C VAL A 28 22.81 -12.33 -3.14
N LYS A 29 23.48 -13.39 -3.60
CA LYS A 29 24.46 -14.17 -2.84
C LYS A 29 25.85 -13.89 -3.40
N PRO A 30 26.61 -12.93 -2.84
CA PRO A 30 27.93 -12.60 -3.37
C PRO A 30 28.92 -13.74 -3.07
N GLY A 31 29.94 -13.91 -3.92
CA GLY A 31 30.97 -14.93 -3.70
C GLY A 31 31.81 -14.71 -2.44
N LYS A 32 31.85 -13.46 -1.93
CA LYS A 32 32.40 -13.08 -0.63
C LYS A 32 31.47 -12.06 0.03
N GLY A 33 31.14 -12.26 1.30
CA GLY A 33 30.25 -11.38 2.09
C GLY A 33 28.88 -11.99 2.38
N GLY A 34 28.07 -11.27 3.16
CA GLY A 34 26.71 -11.69 3.50
C GLY A 34 25.73 -11.54 2.33
N ALA A 35 24.71 -12.40 2.29
CA ALA A 35 23.62 -12.27 1.32
C ALA A 35 22.73 -11.06 1.64
N PHE A 36 22.15 -10.45 0.60
CA PHE A 36 21.25 -9.30 0.74
C PHE A 36 20.16 -9.32 -0.33
N VAL A 37 19.10 -8.54 -0.10
CA VAL A 37 17.96 -8.40 -1.01
C VAL A 37 17.81 -6.94 -1.41
N ARG A 38 18.11 -6.62 -2.68
CA ARG A 38 17.81 -5.30 -3.26
C ARG A 38 16.33 -5.26 -3.59
N SER A 39 15.62 -4.24 -3.13
CA SER A 39 14.18 -4.13 -3.30
C SER A 39 13.79 -2.74 -3.78
N LYS A 40 12.83 -2.68 -4.69
CA LYS A 40 12.15 -1.45 -5.08
C LYS A 40 10.80 -1.42 -4.37
N LEU A 41 10.57 -0.40 -3.56
CA LEU A 41 9.42 -0.29 -2.67
C LEU A 41 8.59 0.93 -3.06
N LYS A 42 7.26 0.76 -3.18
CA LYS A 42 6.32 1.88 -3.35
C LYS A 42 5.64 2.18 -2.03
N ASN A 43 5.78 3.41 -1.54
CA ASN A 43 5.04 3.89 -0.37
C ASN A 43 3.55 4.01 -0.75
N LEU A 44 2.67 3.34 0.00
CA LEU A 44 1.25 3.32 -0.30
C LEU A 44 0.48 4.54 0.23
N ARG A 45 1.11 5.37 1.08
CA ARG A 45 0.56 6.65 1.53
C ARG A 45 0.93 7.79 0.59
N SER A 46 2.21 7.91 0.24
CA SER A 46 2.70 9.02 -0.58
C SER A 46 2.81 8.71 -2.08
N GLY A 47 2.73 7.43 -2.47
CA GLY A 47 2.95 6.98 -3.85
C GLY A 47 4.41 6.97 -4.30
N ALA A 48 5.34 7.51 -3.49
CA ALA A 48 6.76 7.59 -3.82
C ALA A 48 7.39 6.19 -3.92
N THR A 49 8.36 6.03 -4.82
CA THR A 49 9.14 4.78 -4.96
C THR A 49 10.55 5.00 -4.43
N ILE A 50 11.05 4.05 -3.64
CA ILE A 50 12.41 4.05 -3.11
C ILE A 50 13.10 2.71 -3.42
N ASP A 51 14.42 2.75 -3.56
CA ASP A 51 15.26 1.56 -3.60
C ASP A 51 15.89 1.34 -2.23
N TYR A 52 15.75 0.13 -1.68
CA TYR A 52 16.29 -0.23 -0.37
C TYR A 52 16.92 -1.62 -0.40
N THR A 53 18.05 -1.81 0.29
CA THR A 53 18.74 -3.09 0.40
C THR A 53 18.61 -3.65 1.80
N PHE A 54 17.93 -4.79 1.93
CA PHE A 54 17.82 -5.52 3.19
C PHE A 54 18.95 -6.53 3.32
N THR A 55 19.49 -6.70 4.52
CA THR A 55 20.33 -7.88 4.82
C THR A 55 19.46 -9.13 4.77
N ALA A 56 19.96 -10.23 4.18
CA ALA A 56 19.18 -11.45 4.07
C ALA A 56 18.83 -12.02 5.46
N GLY A 57 17.59 -12.46 5.63
CA GLY A 57 17.08 -13.02 6.88
C GLY A 57 16.56 -11.98 7.89
N VAL A 58 16.65 -10.68 7.58
CA VAL A 58 16.01 -9.63 8.39
C VAL A 58 14.51 -9.85 8.43
N LYS A 59 13.94 -9.68 9.63
CA LYS A 59 12.50 -9.73 9.86
C LYS A 59 11.90 -8.35 9.63
N VAL A 60 10.80 -8.31 8.90
CA VAL A 60 9.96 -7.13 8.71
C VAL A 60 8.51 -7.45 9.06
N GLU A 61 7.73 -6.43 9.38
CA GLU A 61 6.31 -6.60 9.66
C GLU A 61 5.53 -6.65 8.35
N LYS A 62 4.53 -7.54 8.31
CA LYS A 62 3.63 -7.64 7.17
C LYS A 62 2.50 -6.65 7.41
N ALA A 63 2.30 -5.72 6.48
CA ALA A 63 1.15 -4.83 6.52
C ALA A 63 -0.05 -5.54 5.89
N GLN A 64 -1.14 -5.71 6.65
CA GLN A 64 -2.42 -6.16 6.10
C GLN A 64 -3.14 -4.96 5.51
N ILE A 65 -3.55 -5.07 4.24
CA ILE A 65 -4.30 -4.03 3.56
C ILE A 65 -5.53 -4.67 2.96
N ASP A 66 -6.68 -4.15 3.34
CA ASP A 66 -7.96 -4.55 2.80
C ASP A 66 -8.33 -3.57 1.69
N LYS A 67 -8.68 -4.12 0.53
CA LYS A 67 -9.16 -3.36 -0.62
C LYS A 67 -10.63 -3.71 -0.77
N ILE A 68 -11.47 -2.71 -0.64
CA ILE A 68 -12.92 -2.82 -0.78
C ILE A 68 -13.35 -1.99 -1.99
N ASN A 69 -14.30 -2.51 -2.75
CA ASN A 69 -14.91 -1.78 -3.85
C ASN A 69 -16.05 -0.95 -3.28
N VAL A 70 -16.01 0.36 -3.52
CA VAL A 70 -16.98 1.29 -2.98
C VAL A 70 -17.58 2.14 -4.08
N GLN A 71 -18.86 2.44 -3.97
CA GLN A 71 -19.57 3.34 -4.87
C GLN A 71 -19.71 4.71 -4.21
N PHE A 72 -19.38 5.77 -4.94
CA PHE A 72 -19.66 7.12 -4.46
C PHE A 72 -21.17 7.39 -4.47
N LEU A 73 -21.72 7.81 -3.31
CA LEU A 73 -23.14 8.14 -3.17
C LEU A 73 -23.37 9.65 -3.34
N TYR A 74 -22.90 10.44 -2.38
CA TYR A 74 -23.10 11.89 -2.36
C TYR A 74 -22.09 12.57 -1.45
N LYS A 75 -22.02 13.89 -1.57
CA LYS A 75 -21.22 14.76 -0.71
C LYS A 75 -22.09 15.30 0.42
N ASP A 76 -21.62 15.18 1.66
CA ASP A 76 -22.24 15.77 2.86
C ASP A 76 -21.28 16.80 3.49
N GLY A 77 -21.54 18.09 3.25
CA GLY A 77 -20.67 19.15 3.74
C GLY A 77 -19.22 19.04 3.25
N SER A 78 -18.30 18.70 4.16
CA SER A 78 -16.86 18.50 3.89
C SER A 78 -16.46 17.04 3.72
N SER A 79 -17.40 16.10 3.77
CA SER A 79 -17.13 14.67 3.67
C SER A 79 -17.83 14.08 2.45
N TYR A 80 -17.26 13.00 1.91
CA TYR A 80 -17.79 12.24 0.78
C TYR A 80 -18.22 10.87 1.29
N ILE A 81 -19.47 10.52 1.01
CA ILE A 81 -20.05 9.25 1.45
C ILE A 81 -19.95 8.23 0.34
N PHE A 82 -19.36 7.10 0.67
CA PHE A 82 -19.21 5.93 -0.18
C PHE A 82 -19.98 4.76 0.42
N MET A 83 -20.39 3.82 -0.41
CA MET A 83 -21.04 2.58 0.02
C MET A 83 -20.22 1.38 -0.44
N ASP A 84 -19.89 0.49 0.48
CA ASP A 84 -19.30 -0.81 0.14
C ASP A 84 -20.29 -1.60 -0.75
N THR A 85 -19.82 -2.04 -1.91
CA THR A 85 -20.66 -2.74 -2.90
C THR A 85 -21.03 -4.16 -2.50
N ASP A 86 -20.32 -4.76 -1.54
CA ASP A 86 -20.56 -6.11 -1.04
C ASP A 86 -21.39 -6.10 0.25
N SER A 87 -21.06 -5.23 1.22
CA SER A 87 -21.77 -5.19 2.52
C SER A 87 -22.88 -4.15 2.62
N TYR A 88 -22.93 -3.19 1.70
CA TYR A 88 -23.79 -2.01 1.74
C TYR A 88 -23.54 -1.07 2.94
N ASP A 89 -22.40 -1.22 3.63
CA ASP A 89 -21.98 -0.32 4.69
C ASP A 89 -21.54 1.03 4.12
N GLN A 90 -21.87 2.12 4.81
CA GLN A 90 -21.46 3.46 4.41
C GLN A 90 -20.14 3.88 5.06
N ILE A 91 -19.28 4.48 4.26
CA ILE A 91 -17.95 4.97 4.66
C ILE A 91 -17.87 6.44 4.34
N SER A 92 -17.53 7.24 5.35
CA SER A 92 -17.30 8.69 5.18
C SER A 92 -15.81 8.98 5.08
N LEU A 93 -15.40 9.73 4.05
CA LEU A 93 -14.04 10.23 3.88
C LEU A 93 -14.01 11.75 3.85
N ASP A 94 -13.06 12.34 4.55
CA ASP A 94 -12.84 13.78 4.52
C ASP A 94 -12.14 14.22 3.22
N VAL A 95 -12.42 15.44 2.76
CA VAL A 95 -11.80 16.03 1.57
C VAL A 95 -10.27 15.92 1.59
N SER A 96 -9.65 16.08 2.76
CA SER A 96 -8.19 16.01 2.91
C SER A 96 -7.58 14.64 2.60
N GLN A 97 -8.39 13.57 2.63
CA GLN A 97 -7.96 12.21 2.36
C GLN A 97 -8.02 11.85 0.87
N ILE A 98 -8.82 12.58 0.09
CA ILE A 98 -9.16 12.27 -1.31
C ILE A 98 -9.13 13.52 -2.21
N GLU A 99 -8.31 14.52 -1.86
CA GLU A 99 -8.29 15.83 -2.53
C GLU A 99 -8.01 15.74 -4.03
N TYR A 100 -7.19 14.78 -4.44
CA TYR A 100 -6.88 14.53 -5.85
C TYR A 100 -8.03 13.80 -6.55
N GLU A 101 -8.55 12.75 -5.94
CA GLU A 101 -9.56 11.84 -6.46
C GLU A 101 -10.91 12.55 -6.67
N ILE A 102 -11.27 13.49 -5.79
CA ILE A 102 -12.50 14.30 -5.89
C ILE A 102 -12.64 14.99 -7.25
N LYS A 103 -11.52 15.36 -7.90
CA LYS A 103 -11.53 16.04 -9.21
C LYS A 103 -12.06 15.15 -10.34
N PHE A 104 -12.17 13.84 -10.09
CA PHE A 104 -12.59 12.84 -11.07
C PHE A 104 -13.86 12.09 -10.64
N LEU A 105 -14.41 12.37 -9.45
CA LEU A 105 -15.64 11.74 -8.98
C LEU A 105 -16.87 12.33 -9.70
N TYR A 106 -17.76 11.44 -10.15
CA TYR A 106 -19.11 11.76 -10.55
C TYR A 106 -20.08 10.75 -9.94
N GLU A 107 -21.35 11.13 -9.83
CA GLU A 107 -22.38 10.32 -9.19
C GLU A 107 -22.55 8.98 -9.93
N GLY A 108 -22.49 7.87 -9.17
CA GLY A 108 -22.59 6.51 -9.72
C GLY A 108 -21.27 5.85 -10.15
N LEU A 109 -20.13 6.52 -10.00
CA LEU A 109 -18.81 5.91 -10.23
C LEU A 109 -18.47 4.85 -9.16
N SER A 110 -18.04 3.68 -9.63
CA SER A 110 -17.55 2.52 -8.87
C SER A 110 -16.09 2.23 -9.16
#